data_AF-A0A2N1A0U6-F1
#
_entry.id   AF-A0A2N1A0U6-F1
#
_cell.length_a   1.000
_cell.length_b   1.000
_cell.length_c   1.000
_cell.angle_alpha   90.00
_cell.angle_beta   90.00
_cell.angle_gamma   90.00
#
_symmetry.space_group_name_H-M   'P 1'
#
loop_
_entity.id
_entity.type
_entity.pdbx_description
1 polymer ?
#
loop_
_entity_poly.entity_id
_entity_poly.type
_entity_poly.pdbx_seq_one_letter_code
_entity_poly.pdbx_strand_id
1 'polypeptide(L)'
;MNMKSPLLINKLIVSAMQTKLLDKICDDFFYREDNQKKIAYLSTLSDKNSQKLYAEIQLINEFIDNIQLSIGNQYYRHALVEITCLQKFCSKISEKLQKVIAKH
;
A
#
# COMPACT_ATOMS: atom_id res chain seq x y z
N MET A 1 34.34 -19.19 -12.33
CA MET A 1 33.25 -18.94 -11.36
C MET A 1 32.71 -17.53 -11.60
N ASN A 2 31.47 -17.39 -12.06
CA ASN A 2 30.83 -16.09 -12.26
C ASN A 2 30.49 -15.48 -10.90
N MET A 3 31.40 -14.70 -10.32
CA MET A 3 31.08 -13.89 -9.15
C MET A 3 30.12 -12.79 -9.62
N LYS A 4 28.84 -12.87 -9.23
CA LYS A 4 27.91 -11.75 -9.41
C LYS A 4 28.57 -10.50 -8.80
N SER A 5 28.68 -9.42 -9.58
CA SER A 5 29.29 -8.18 -9.11
C SER A 5 28.62 -7.71 -7.82
N PRO A 6 29.37 -7.24 -6.80
CA PRO A 6 28.82 -6.70 -5.56
C PRO A 6 27.70 -5.66 -5.78
N LEU A 7 27.75 -4.92 -6.89
CA LEU A 7 26.72 -3.97 -7.28
C LEU A 7 25.37 -4.64 -7.60
N LEU A 8 25.38 -5.79 -8.28
CA LEU A 8 24.18 -6.57 -8.58
C LEU A 8 23.56 -7.13 -7.30
N ILE A 9 24.39 -7.60 -6.37
CA ILE A 9 23.94 -8.11 -5.07
C ILE A 9 23.27 -6.99 -4.27
N ASN A 10 23.88 -5.80 -4.20
CA ASN A 10 23.30 -4.65 -3.50
C ASN A 10 21.94 -4.22 -4.09
N LYS A 11 21.81 -4.20 -5.43
CA LYS A 11 20.53 -3.88 -6.09
C LYS A 11 19.44 -4.89 -5.73
N LEU A 12 19.75 -6.19 -5.72
CA LEU A 12 18.82 -7.24 -5.35
C LEU A 12 18.37 -7.13 -3.89
N ILE A 13 19.30 -6.81 -2.97
CA ILE A 13 18.98 -6.60 -1.55
C ILE A 13 18.04 -5.40 -1.39
N VAL A 14 18.32 -4.26 -2.02
CA VAL A 14 17.47 -3.06 -1.92
C VAL A 14 16.07 -3.33 -2.47
N SER A 15 15.98 -3.97 -3.63
CA SER A 15 14.70 -4.39 -4.23
C SER A 15 13.89 -5.26 -3.27
N ALA A 16 14.50 -6.33 -2.73
CA ALA A 16 13.83 -7.23 -1.79
C ALA A 16 13.38 -6.55 -0.49
N MET A 17 14.19 -5.62 0.05
CA MET A 17 13.83 -4.85 1.25
C MET A 17 12.62 -3.94 1.00
N GLN A 18 12.56 -3.29 -0.17
CA GLN A 18 11.46 -2.39 -0.52
C GLN A 18 10.17 -3.15 -0.80
N THR A 19 10.24 -4.28 -1.50
CA THR A 19 9.09 -5.18 -1.68
C THR A 19 8.55 -5.64 -0.34
N LYS A 20 9.42 -6.12 0.56
CA LYS A 20 9.00 -6.56 1.89
C LYS A 20 8.37 -5.44 2.73
N LEU A 21 8.83 -4.21 2.59
CA LEU A 21 8.24 -3.05 3.27
C LEU A 21 6.86 -2.73 2.70
N LEU A 22 6.71 -2.77 1.38
CA LEU A 22 5.42 -2.59 0.70
C LEU A 22 4.42 -3.67 1.10
N ASP A 23 4.83 -4.94 1.07
CA ASP A 23 4.00 -6.08 1.46
C ASP A 23 3.49 -5.91 2.89
N LYS A 24 4.37 -5.52 3.82
CA LYS A 24 3.98 -5.26 5.22
C LYS A 24 2.91 -4.17 5.33
N ILE A 25 3.02 -3.08 4.56
CA ILE A 25 2.01 -2.01 4.58
C ILE A 25 0.67 -2.53 4.04
N CYS A 26 0.70 -3.35 3.00
CA CYS A 26 -0.49 -3.99 2.44
C CYS A 26 -1.13 -4.95 3.45
N ASP A 27 -0.33 -5.73 4.16
CA ASP A 27 -0.78 -6.64 5.22
C ASP A 27 -1.46 -5.89 6.36
N ASP A 28 -0.82 -4.82 6.84
CA ASP A 28 -1.34 -4.01 7.94
C ASP A 28 -2.66 -3.30 7.57
N PHE A 29 -2.84 -2.93 6.30
CA PHE A 29 -4.01 -2.18 5.84
C PHE A 29 -5.11 -3.05 5.24
N PHE A 30 -4.81 -3.87 4.22
CA PHE A 30 -5.79 -4.68 3.50
C PHE A 30 -6.02 -6.04 4.12
N TYR A 31 -5.00 -6.72 4.63
CA TYR A 31 -5.13 -8.14 5.00
C TYR A 31 -5.40 -8.38 6.48
N ARG A 32 -5.50 -7.32 7.30
CA ARG A 32 -6.22 -7.43 8.57
C ARG A 32 -7.66 -7.80 8.26
N GLU A 33 -8.09 -8.97 8.75
CA GLU A 33 -9.44 -9.53 8.55
C GLU A 33 -10.55 -8.51 8.85
N ASP A 34 -10.30 -7.66 9.85
CA ASP A 34 -11.16 -6.55 10.25
C ASP A 34 -11.36 -5.48 9.17
N ASN A 35 -10.32 -5.15 8.40
CA ASN A 35 -10.36 -4.09 7.40
C ASN A 35 -11.02 -4.58 6.10
N GLN A 36 -10.81 -5.84 5.70
CA GLN A 36 -11.52 -6.40 4.53
C GLN A 36 -13.03 -6.37 4.71
N LYS A 37 -13.51 -6.80 5.88
CA LYS A 37 -14.93 -6.77 6.23
C LYS A 37 -15.48 -5.34 6.21
N LYS A 38 -14.74 -4.38 6.78
CA LYS A 38 -15.11 -2.96 6.79
C LYS A 38 -15.14 -2.36 5.40
N ILE A 39 -14.18 -2.70 4.53
CA ILE A 39 -14.14 -2.23 3.13
C ILE A 39 -15.28 -2.83 2.31
N ALA A 40 -15.54 -4.13 2.47
CA ALA A 40 -16.66 -4.79 1.82
C ALA A 40 -17.99 -4.15 2.24
N TYR A 41 -18.18 -3.93 3.54
CA TYR A 41 -19.35 -3.22 4.04
C TYR A 41 -19.44 -1.78 3.51
N LEU A 42 -18.34 -1.02 3.52
CA LEU A 42 -18.27 0.33 2.98
C LEU A 42 -18.74 0.40 1.51
N SER A 43 -18.43 -0.63 0.71
CA SER A 43 -18.85 -0.69 -0.69
C SER A 43 -20.38 -0.81 -0.87
N THR A 44 -21.10 -1.28 0.15
CA THR A 44 -22.57 -1.40 0.14
C THR A 44 -23.28 -0.10 0.52
N LEU A 45 -22.57 0.87 1.11
CA LEU A 45 -23.15 2.13 1.58
C LEU A 45 -23.27 3.13 0.43
N SER A 46 -24.45 3.72 0.24
CA SER A 46 -24.72 4.66 -0.85
C SER A 46 -24.47 6.12 -0.51
N ASP A 47 -24.10 6.44 0.73
CA ASP A 47 -23.87 7.82 1.13
C ASP A 47 -22.56 8.37 0.51
N LYS A 48 -22.56 9.67 0.26
CA LYS A 48 -21.45 10.36 -0.43
C LYS A 48 -20.11 10.20 0.29
N ASN A 49 -20.10 10.15 1.62
CA ASN A 49 -18.87 10.07 2.39
C ASN A 49 -18.26 8.67 2.32
N SER A 50 -19.10 7.64 2.42
CA SER A 50 -18.67 6.24 2.26
C SER A 50 -18.17 5.95 0.85
N GLN A 51 -18.89 6.41 -0.18
CA GLN A 51 -18.46 6.27 -1.58
C GLN A 51 -17.15 7.00 -1.86
N LYS A 52 -16.97 8.20 -1.32
CA LYS A 52 -15.70 8.93 -1.42
C LYS A 52 -14.55 8.17 -0.75
N LEU A 53 -14.77 7.63 0.44
CA LEU A 53 -13.77 6.85 1.16
C LEU A 53 -13.43 5.56 0.39
N TYR A 54 -14.43 4.88 -0.19
CA TYR A 54 -14.21 3.70 -1.01
C TYR A 54 -13.35 4.02 -2.25
N ALA A 55 -13.61 5.14 -2.93
CA ALA A 55 -12.77 5.62 -4.02
C ALA A 55 -11.33 5.94 -3.56
N GLU A 56 -11.16 6.58 -2.40
CA GLU A 56 -9.82 6.81 -1.81
C GLU A 56 -9.08 5.49 -1.54
N ILE A 57 -9.79 4.42 -1.15
CA ILE A 57 -9.22 3.09 -0.94
C ILE A 57 -8.85 2.42 -2.27
N GLN A 58 -9.62 2.61 -3.34
CA GLN A 58 -9.26 2.09 -4.67
C GLN A 58 -7.98 2.74 -5.22
N LEU A 59 -7.78 4.04 -4.99
CA LEU A 59 -6.54 4.74 -5.36
C LEU A 59 -5.29 4.18 -4.65
N ILE A 60 -5.45 3.54 -3.49
CA ILE A 60 -4.33 2.87 -2.81
C ILE A 60 -3.79 1.71 -3.66
N ASN A 61 -4.67 0.94 -4.31
CA ASN A 61 -4.25 -0.18 -5.17
C ASN A 61 -3.43 0.32 -6.36
N GLU A 62 -3.92 1.35 -7.06
CA GLU A 62 -3.18 1.97 -8.17
C GLU A 62 -1.82 2.53 -7.71
N PHE A 63 -1.75 3.06 -6.49
CA PHE A 63 -0.50 3.57 -5.94
C PHE A 63 0.49 2.44 -5.60
N ILE A 64 0.01 1.29 -5.12
CA ILE A 64 0.84 0.10 -4.88
C ILE A 64 1.42 -0.42 -6.20
N ASP A 65 0.62 -0.50 -7.26
CA ASP A 65 1.09 -0.96 -8.57
C ASP A 65 2.21 -0.06 -9.12
N ASN A 66 2.07 1.26 -8.97
CA ASN A 66 3.10 2.22 -9.36
C ASN A 66 4.41 2.04 -8.57
N ILE A 67 4.33 1.76 -7.26
CA ILE A 67 5.51 1.48 -6.45
C ILE A 67 6.20 0.19 -6.91
N GLN A 68 5.43 -0.87 -7.19
CA GLN A 68 5.98 -2.13 -7.69
C GLN A 68 6.71 -1.93 -9.03
N LEU A 69 6.14 -1.13 -9.93
CA LEU A 69 6.80 -0.72 -11.17
C LEU A 69 8.09 0.06 -10.91
N SER A 70 8.09 1.02 -9.97
CA SER A 70 9.27 1.78 -9.56
C SER A 70 10.39 0.87 -9.01
N ILE A 71 10.04 -0.14 -8.19
CA ILE A 71 10.99 -1.14 -7.67
C ILE A 71 11.55 -1.98 -8.83
N GLY A 72 10.68 -2.48 -9.72
CA GLY A 72 11.06 -3.28 -10.88
C GLY A 72 11.99 -2.54 -11.84
N ASN A 73 11.75 -1.24 -12.05
CA ASN A 73 12.58 -0.35 -12.86
C ASN A 73 13.84 0.16 -12.13
N GLN A 74 14.12 -0.33 -10.92
CA GLN A 74 15.28 0.04 -10.11
C GLN A 74 15.32 1.51 -9.68
N TYR A 75 14.18 2.20 -9.67
CA TYR A 75 14.03 3.57 -9.18
C TYR A 75 13.90 3.60 -7.66
N TYR A 76 14.82 2.93 -6.95
CA TYR A 76 14.68 2.62 -5.53
C TYR A 76 14.51 3.86 -4.63
N ARG A 77 15.18 4.98 -4.94
CA ARG A 77 15.01 6.21 -4.15
C ARG A 77 13.58 6.76 -4.28
N HIS A 78 13.01 6.70 -5.49
CA HIS A 78 11.65 7.13 -5.73
C HIS A 78 10.65 6.19 -5.06
N ALA A 79 10.81 4.87 -5.27
CA ALA A 79 9.98 3.85 -4.64
C ALA A 79 9.96 3.98 -3.10
N LEU A 80 11.11 4.25 -2.46
CA LEU A 80 11.16 4.42 -1.01
C LEU A 80 10.31 5.62 -0.52
N VAL A 81 10.34 6.72 -1.26
CA VAL A 81 9.53 7.90 -0.93
C VAL A 81 8.05 7.57 -1.10
N GLU A 82 7.68 6.92 -2.20
CA GLU A 82 6.30 6.50 -2.46
C GLU A 82 5.78 5.52 -1.39
N ILE A 83 6.58 4.53 -1.00
CA ILE A 83 6.28 3.61 0.11
C ILE A 83 6.01 4.37 1.41
N THR A 84 6.84 5.37 1.72
CA THR A 84 6.67 6.19 2.94
C THR A 84 5.39 7.03 2.87
N CYS A 85 5.07 7.57 1.69
CA CYS A 85 3.81 8.29 1.45
C CYS A 85 2.60 7.36 1.58
N LEU A 86 2.67 6.17 0.99
CA LEU A 86 1.64 5.14 1.07
C LEU A 86 1.36 4.77 2.53
N GLN A 87 2.39 4.53 3.34
CA GLN A 87 2.23 4.20 4.75
C GLN A 87 1.43 5.27 5.51
N LYS A 88 1.79 6.56 5.32
CA LYS A 88 1.06 7.67 5.95
C LYS A 88 -0.39 7.76 5.47
N PHE A 89 -0.61 7.52 4.18
CA PHE A 89 -1.93 7.56 3.59
C PHE A 89 -2.82 6.43 4.12
N CYS A 90 -2.31 5.19 4.13
CA CYS A 90 -2.99 4.02 4.71
C CYS A 90 -3.39 4.25 6.17
N SER A 91 -2.51 4.81 7.01
CA SER A 91 -2.86 5.13 8.40
C SER A 91 -4.05 6.10 8.49
N LYS A 92 -4.03 7.18 7.69
CA LYS A 92 -5.12 8.17 7.66
C LYS A 92 -6.43 7.57 7.17
N ILE A 93 -6.37 6.71 6.15
CA ILE A 93 -7.56 6.04 5.60
C ILE A 93 -8.11 5.02 6.60
N SER A 94 -7.26 4.29 7.31
CA SER A 94 -7.67 3.35 8.35
C SER A 94 -8.45 4.05 9.47
N GLU A 95 -7.99 5.22 9.92
CA GLU A 95 -8.72 6.04 10.90
C GLU A 95 -10.07 6.53 10.36
N LYS A 96 -10.12 6.97 9.09
CA LYS A 96 -11.37 7.40 8.45
C LYS A 96 -12.35 6.24 8.34
N LEU A 97 -11.88 5.05 7.95
CA LEU A 97 -12.70 3.84 7.83
C LEU A 97 -13.36 3.50 9.16
N GLN A 98 -12.59 3.46 10.25
CA GLN A 98 -13.13 3.22 11.58
C GLN A 98 -14.22 4.25 11.96
N LYS A 99 -13.99 5.53 11.66
CA LYS A 99 -14.95 6.61 11.97
C LYS A 99 -16.22 6.56 11.12
N VAL A 100 -16.12 6.17 9.85
CA VAL A 100 -17.29 6.03 8.97
C VAL A 100 -18.09 4.82 9.40
N ILE A 101 -17.44 3.66 9.59
CA ILE A 101 -18.14 2.45 10.04
C ILE A 101 -18.83 2.65 11.39
N ALA A 102 -18.20 3.33 12.35
CA ALA A 102 -18.81 3.58 13.66
C ALA A 102 -20.06 4.50 13.63
N LYS A 103 -20.35 5.16 12.50
CA LYS A 103 -21.54 6.00 12.33
C LYS A 103 -22.73 5.26 11.71
N HIS A 104 -22.52 4.05 11.24
CA HIS A 104 -23.53 3.18 10.64
C HIS A 104 -23.78 1.98 11.56
#